data_AF-A0A6A8QAH9-F1
#
_entry.id   AF-A0A6A8QAH9-F1
#
_cell.length_a   1.000
_cell.length_b   1.000
_cell.length_c   1.000
_cell.angle_alpha   90.00
_cell.angle_beta   90.00
_cell.angle_gamma   90.00
#
_symmetry.space_group_name_H-M   'P 1'
#
loop_
_entity.id
_entity.type
_entity.pdbx_description
1 polymer ?
#
loop_
_entity_poly.entity_id
_entity_poly.type
_entity_poly.pdbx_seq_one_letter_code
_entity_poly.pdbx_strand_id
1 'polypeptide(L)'
;MTLRFWKKDEPPLPPGDEPSDIGWQRDERGYYQRLLRLRPQSSGLDGVGGVYVMWHRGVHPKWIYVGATDDLAQAIGDARDSERVLSYEAYGCVYVTWALVRKEYQSGVVAYLRDTLAPEIDDVFPADRIAMDATPIPVLPPG
;
A
#
# COMPACT_ATOMS: atom_id res chain seq x y z
N MET A 1 10.30 5.40 14.97
CA MET A 1 9.80 5.20 13.60
C MET A 1 10.41 6.27 12.73
N THR A 2 11.65 6.05 12.29
CA THR A 2 12.32 6.97 11.36
C THR A 2 11.67 6.84 9.99
N LEU A 3 10.82 7.81 9.63
CA LEU A 3 10.36 8.00 8.25
C LEU A 3 11.62 8.20 7.40
N ARG A 4 11.97 7.23 6.57
CA ARG A 4 13.00 7.43 5.56
C ARG A 4 12.40 8.31 4.48
N PHE A 5 12.63 9.60 4.61
CA PHE A 5 12.32 10.57 3.58
C PHE A 5 13.14 10.22 2.33
N TRP A 6 12.43 10.08 1.22
CA TRP A 6 13.03 9.94 -0.09
C TRP A 6 13.94 11.15 -0.35
N LYS A 7 15.14 10.92 -0.90
CA LYS A 7 15.99 12.03 -1.33
C LYS A 7 15.30 12.70 -2.52
N LYS A 8 15.19 14.03 -2.48
CA LYS A 8 14.57 14.91 -3.48
C LYS A 8 15.05 14.71 -4.93
N ASP A 9 16.14 13.95 -5.14
CA ASP A 9 16.83 13.78 -6.41
C ASP A 9 16.73 12.36 -7.01
N GLU A 10 15.91 11.46 -6.42
CA GLU A 10 15.65 10.14 -7.04
C GLU A 10 14.66 10.32 -8.21
N PRO A 11 14.95 9.78 -9.40
CA PRO A 11 14.16 10.07 -10.58
C PRO A 11 12.69 9.64 -10.36
N PRO A 12 11.72 10.37 -10.94
CA PRO A 12 10.38 9.82 -11.09
C PRO A 12 10.50 8.47 -11.76
N LEU A 13 9.67 7.49 -11.35
CA LEU A 13 9.61 6.14 -11.90
C LEU A 13 10.07 6.15 -13.36
N PRO A 14 11.21 5.51 -13.69
CA PRO A 14 11.73 5.58 -15.04
C PRO A 14 10.65 5.08 -16.00
N PRO A 15 10.41 5.76 -17.14
CA PRO A 15 9.62 5.19 -18.21
C PRO A 15 10.40 4.01 -18.78
N GLY A 16 10.19 2.83 -18.21
CA GLY A 16 10.81 1.59 -18.62
C GLY A 16 9.83 0.44 -18.43
N ASP A 17 9.94 -0.57 -19.28
CA ASP A 17 9.13 -1.79 -19.22
C ASP A 17 9.47 -2.67 -17.99
N GLU A 18 10.56 -2.35 -17.29
CA GLU A 18 11.02 -3.11 -16.12
C GLU A 18 10.37 -2.63 -14.81
N PRO A 19 9.88 -3.56 -13.95
CA PRO A 19 9.34 -3.20 -12.64
C PRO A 19 10.35 -2.45 -11.77
N SER A 20 9.98 -1.26 -11.32
CA SER A 20 10.81 -0.45 -10.42
C SER A 20 10.58 -0.81 -8.94
N ASP A 21 11.63 -0.78 -8.12
CA ASP A 21 11.48 -0.77 -6.65
C ASP A 21 11.05 0.64 -6.20
N ILE A 22 9.94 0.71 -5.46
CA ILE A 22 9.34 1.96 -5.00
C ILE A 22 9.52 2.22 -3.51
N GLY A 23 10.33 1.40 -2.83
CA GLY A 23 10.71 1.64 -1.44
C GLY A 23 9.58 1.38 -0.45
N TRP A 24 9.01 0.16 -0.47
CA TRP A 24 7.99 -0.29 0.47
C TRP A 24 8.45 -0.12 1.93
N GLN A 25 7.63 0.58 2.72
CA GLN A 25 7.99 0.94 4.08
C GLN A 25 7.97 -0.26 5.04
N ARG A 26 9.05 -0.36 5.82
CA ARG A 26 9.26 -1.35 6.87
C ARG A 26 9.59 -0.64 8.18
N ASP A 27 9.42 -1.32 9.31
CA ASP A 27 9.90 -0.83 10.58
C ASP A 27 11.44 -0.79 10.64
N GLU A 28 11.99 -0.24 11.73
CA GLU A 28 13.43 -0.12 11.95
C GLU A 28 14.17 -1.48 12.00
N ARG A 29 13.42 -2.58 12.16
CA ARG A 29 13.92 -3.95 12.18
C ARG A 29 13.74 -4.66 10.83
N GLY A 30 13.18 -3.99 9.82
CA GLY A 30 12.94 -4.52 8.49
C GLY A 30 11.64 -5.34 8.33
N TYR A 31 10.73 -5.30 9.31
CA TYR A 31 9.45 -5.99 9.25
C TYR A 31 8.33 -5.08 8.75
N TYR A 32 7.34 -5.68 8.07
CA TYR A 32 6.10 -4.98 7.73
C TYR A 32 5.18 -4.82 8.93
N GLN A 33 4.37 -3.77 8.89
CA GLN A 33 3.48 -3.40 9.98
C GLN A 33 2.29 -4.36 10.04
N ARG A 34 1.86 -4.73 11.24
CA ARG A 34 0.55 -5.38 11.42
C ARG A 34 -0.52 -4.31 11.50
N LEU A 35 -1.58 -4.45 10.71
CA LEU A 35 -2.64 -3.45 10.56
C LEU A 35 -3.18 -2.99 11.92
N LEU A 36 -3.59 -3.94 12.77
CA LEU A 36 -4.15 -3.62 14.10
C LEU A 36 -3.13 -3.09 15.13
N ARG A 37 -1.83 -3.26 14.88
CA ARG A 37 -0.77 -2.71 15.76
C ARG A 37 -0.31 -1.33 15.32
N LEU A 38 -0.51 -0.96 14.06
CA LEU A 38 -0.19 0.35 13.56
C LEU A 38 -1.14 1.39 14.20
N ARG A 39 -0.58 2.57 14.51
CA ARG A 39 -1.31 3.71 15.06
C ARG A 39 -1.09 4.90 14.12
N PRO A 40 -1.87 5.00 13.03
CA PRO A 40 -1.52 5.83 11.87
C PRO A 40 -1.31 7.31 12.23
N GLN A 41 -2.16 7.86 13.10
CA GLN A 41 -2.12 9.24 13.55
C GLN A 41 -0.84 9.56 14.37
N SER A 42 -0.28 8.57 15.08
CA SER A 42 0.99 8.73 15.82
C SER A 42 2.23 8.35 15.01
N SER A 43 2.04 7.86 13.78
CA SER A 43 3.10 7.38 12.89
C SER A 43 3.55 8.42 11.85
N GLY A 44 3.01 9.65 11.91
CA GLY A 44 3.34 10.71 10.96
C GLY A 44 2.82 10.45 9.54
N LEU A 45 1.68 9.73 9.43
CA LEU A 45 1.04 9.41 8.15
C LEU A 45 -0.14 10.35 7.81
N ASP A 46 -0.44 11.29 8.70
CA ASP A 46 -1.52 12.26 8.54
C ASP A 46 -1.24 13.16 7.33
N GLY A 47 -2.20 13.25 6.40
CA GLY A 47 -2.06 14.00 5.15
C GLY A 47 -0.94 13.51 4.21
N VAL A 48 -0.39 12.31 4.44
CA VAL A 48 0.67 11.74 3.59
C VAL A 48 0.03 10.82 2.56
N GLY A 49 0.18 11.16 1.28
CA GLY A 49 -0.31 10.35 0.18
C GLY A 49 0.65 9.24 -0.25
N GLY A 50 0.11 8.19 -0.86
CA GLY A 50 0.90 7.08 -1.38
C GLY A 50 0.07 5.88 -1.81
N VAL A 51 0.76 4.84 -2.25
CA VAL A 51 0.18 3.52 -2.58
C VAL A 51 0.33 2.64 -1.36
N TYR A 52 -0.68 1.85 -1.03
CA TYR A 52 -0.65 0.91 0.08
C TYR A 52 -1.22 -0.44 -0.31
N VAL A 53 -0.73 -1.48 0.36
CA VAL A 53 -1.11 -2.87 0.10
C VAL A 53 -1.28 -3.62 1.40
N MET A 54 -2.24 -4.55 1.41
CA MET A 54 -2.56 -5.40 2.55
C MET A 54 -2.55 -6.86 2.16
N TRP A 55 -2.07 -7.72 3.06
CA TRP A 55 -2.02 -9.17 2.86
C TRP A 55 -1.96 -9.90 4.20
N HIS A 56 -2.15 -11.21 4.18
CA HIS A 56 -1.90 -12.06 5.35
C HIS A 56 -0.89 -13.17 5.02
N ARG A 57 -0.19 -13.68 6.05
CA ARG A 57 0.86 -14.70 5.91
C ARG A 57 0.51 -16.02 6.60
N GLY A 58 -0.78 -16.38 6.57
CA GLY A 58 -1.27 -17.64 7.12
C GLY A 58 -0.88 -18.86 6.30
N VAL A 59 -1.58 -19.98 6.54
CA VAL A 59 -1.35 -21.25 5.83
C VAL A 59 -1.50 -21.10 4.31
N HIS A 60 -2.40 -20.22 3.87
CA HIS A 60 -2.57 -19.83 2.48
C HIS A 60 -2.42 -18.31 2.37
N PRO A 61 -1.21 -17.77 2.16
CA PRO A 61 -1.00 -16.33 2.04
C PRO A 61 -1.78 -15.78 0.84
N LYS A 62 -2.46 -14.66 1.04
CA LYS A 62 -3.21 -13.96 -0.01
C LYS A 62 -3.05 -12.45 0.12
N TRP A 63 -3.05 -11.77 -1.02
CA TRP A 63 -3.19 -10.33 -1.11
C TRP A 63 -4.63 -9.95 -0.83
N ILE A 64 -4.85 -9.02 0.09
CA ILE A 64 -6.18 -8.62 0.53
C ILE A 64 -6.62 -7.39 -0.26
N TYR A 65 -5.74 -6.40 -0.41
CA TYR A 65 -6.11 -5.12 -1.00
C TYR A 65 -4.91 -4.34 -1.55
N VAL A 66 -5.18 -3.53 -2.57
CA VAL A 66 -4.26 -2.56 -3.17
C VAL A 66 -5.02 -1.25 -3.41
N GLY A 67 -4.51 -0.15 -2.88
CA GLY A 67 -5.12 1.17 -3.02
C GLY A 67 -4.09 2.30 -3.05
N ALA A 68 -4.57 3.51 -3.36
CA ALA A 68 -3.79 4.72 -3.22
C ALA A 68 -4.66 5.85 -2.67
N THR A 69 -4.06 6.73 -1.88
CA THR A 69 -4.77 7.76 -1.11
C THR A 69 -3.92 9.04 -1.05
N ASP A 70 -4.58 10.17 -0.79
CA ASP A 70 -3.92 11.42 -0.40
C ASP A 70 -3.63 11.47 1.11
N ASP A 71 -4.22 10.56 1.90
CA ASP A 71 -4.06 10.45 3.35
C ASP A 71 -3.99 8.98 3.78
N LEU A 72 -2.78 8.51 4.05
CA LEU A 72 -2.50 7.15 4.52
C LEU A 72 -3.03 6.92 5.95
N ALA A 73 -3.07 7.95 6.81
CA ALA A 73 -3.60 7.78 8.15
C ALA A 73 -5.11 7.49 8.12
N GLN A 74 -5.85 8.20 7.26
CA GLN A 74 -7.27 7.95 7.02
C GLN A 74 -7.48 6.56 6.42
N ALA A 75 -6.81 6.23 5.30
CA ALA A 75 -7.06 4.96 4.60
C ALA A 75 -6.74 3.73 5.48
N ILE A 76 -5.64 3.78 6.24
CA ILE A 76 -5.29 2.71 7.18
C ILE A 76 -6.25 2.69 8.37
N GLY A 77 -6.76 3.85 8.81
CA GLY A 77 -7.83 3.94 9.81
C GLY A 77 -9.10 3.23 9.35
N ASP A 78 -9.59 3.57 8.17
CA ASP A 78 -10.79 2.96 7.57
C ASP A 78 -10.62 1.43 7.40
N ALA A 79 -9.44 0.98 6.97
CA ALA A 79 -9.15 -0.44 6.86
C ALA A 79 -9.16 -1.18 8.21
N ARG A 80 -8.76 -0.51 9.30
CA ARG A 80 -8.81 -1.08 10.67
C ARG A 80 -10.23 -1.20 11.20
N ASP A 81 -11.18 -0.44 10.67
CA ASP A 81 -12.59 -0.47 11.06
C ASP A 81 -13.45 -1.26 10.05
N SER A 82 -12.86 -1.75 8.96
CA SER A 82 -13.53 -2.52 7.92
C SER A 82 -13.68 -3.99 8.31
N GLU A 83 -14.92 -4.44 8.60
CA GLU A 83 -15.21 -5.86 8.88
C GLU A 83 -14.68 -6.80 7.79
N ARG A 84 -14.70 -6.36 6.52
CA ARG A 84 -14.20 -7.16 5.39
C ARG A 84 -12.69 -7.41 5.51
N VAL A 85 -11.90 -6.39 5.86
CA VAL A 85 -10.45 -6.53 6.08
C VAL A 85 -10.19 -7.33 7.36
N LEU A 86 -10.93 -7.03 8.43
CA LEU A 86 -10.76 -7.70 9.73
C LEU A 86 -11.08 -9.19 9.69
N SER A 87 -11.94 -9.64 8.77
CA SER A 87 -12.21 -11.07 8.57
C SER A 87 -10.93 -11.87 8.27
N TYR A 88 -9.89 -11.22 7.73
CA TYR A 88 -8.61 -11.87 7.42
C TYR A 88 -7.63 -11.93 8.60
N GLU A 89 -7.88 -11.23 9.71
CA GLU A 89 -6.98 -11.25 10.88
C GLU A 89 -6.82 -12.67 11.46
N ALA A 90 -7.89 -13.47 11.41
CA ALA A 90 -7.88 -14.86 11.84
C ALA A 90 -6.92 -15.75 11.03
N TYR A 91 -6.54 -15.34 9.81
CA TYR A 91 -5.65 -16.10 8.91
C TYR A 91 -4.18 -15.69 9.03
N GLY A 92 -3.72 -15.32 10.22
CA GLY A 92 -2.30 -15.03 10.49
C GLY A 92 -1.93 -13.54 10.53
N CYS A 93 -2.89 -12.71 10.96
CA CYS A 93 -2.83 -11.25 11.01
C CYS A 93 -2.78 -10.57 9.64
N VAL A 94 -3.39 -9.39 9.54
CA VAL A 94 -3.26 -8.53 8.37
C VAL A 94 -2.00 -7.69 8.50
N TYR A 95 -1.20 -7.69 7.46
CA TYR A 95 -0.04 -6.83 7.29
C TYR A 95 -0.38 -5.70 6.34
N VAL A 96 0.26 -4.56 6.55
CA VAL A 96 0.14 -3.38 5.70
C VAL A 96 1.52 -2.78 5.48
N THR A 97 1.74 -2.31 4.25
CA THR A 97 2.87 -1.44 3.89
C THR A 97 2.39 -0.39 2.90
N TRP A 98 3.20 0.64 2.72
CA TRP A 98 2.95 1.72 1.79
C TRP A 98 4.25 2.16 1.13
N ALA A 99 4.12 2.85 0.00
CA ALA A 99 5.20 3.51 -0.71
C ALA A 99 4.77 4.93 -1.06
N LEU A 100 5.69 5.89 -0.90
CA LEU A 100 5.45 7.29 -1.22
C LEU A 100 5.65 7.51 -2.71
N VAL A 101 4.56 7.38 -3.47
CA VAL A 101 4.54 7.54 -4.92
C VAL A 101 3.94 8.90 -5.26
N ARG A 102 4.56 9.63 -6.19
CA ARG A 102 4.01 10.92 -6.67
C ARG A 102 2.59 10.70 -7.23
N LYS A 103 1.69 11.63 -6.92
CA LYS A 103 0.24 11.50 -7.15
C LYS A 103 -0.12 11.09 -8.57
N GLU A 104 0.54 11.66 -9.57
CA GLU A 104 0.32 11.38 -10.99
C GLU A 104 0.61 9.93 -11.40
N TYR A 105 1.39 9.17 -10.63
CA TYR A 105 1.74 7.78 -10.95
C TYR A 105 0.96 6.75 -10.12
N GLN A 106 0.29 7.17 -9.04
CA GLN A 106 -0.33 6.26 -8.08
C GLN A 106 -1.38 5.34 -8.73
N SER A 107 -2.26 5.87 -9.58
CA SER A 107 -3.29 5.08 -10.26
C SER A 107 -2.70 4.01 -11.17
N GLY A 108 -1.63 4.34 -11.91
CA GLY A 108 -0.95 3.37 -12.78
C GLY A 108 -0.26 2.26 -11.99
N VAL A 109 0.36 2.60 -10.86
CA VAL A 109 0.95 1.62 -9.94
C VAL A 109 -0.13 0.70 -9.34
N VAL A 110 -1.27 1.26 -8.91
CA VAL A 110 -2.39 0.47 -8.39
C VAL A 110 -2.96 -0.45 -9.47
N ALA A 111 -3.13 0.04 -10.69
CA ALA A 111 -3.61 -0.77 -11.81
C ALA A 111 -2.70 -1.98 -12.07
N TYR A 112 -1.39 -1.76 -12.13
CA TYR A 112 -0.41 -2.84 -12.30
C TYR A 112 -0.44 -3.86 -11.15
N LEU A 113 -0.46 -3.37 -9.90
CA LEU A 113 -0.45 -4.23 -8.72
C LEU A 113 -1.74 -5.03 -8.55
N ARG A 114 -2.91 -4.46 -8.87
CA ARG A 114 -4.19 -5.19 -8.83
C ARG A 114 -4.21 -6.34 -9.84
N ASP A 115 -3.73 -6.10 -11.06
CA ASP A 115 -3.60 -7.14 -12.09
C ASP A 115 -2.59 -8.23 -11.69
N THR A 116 -1.43 -7.81 -11.18
CA THR A 116 -0.33 -8.73 -10.82
C THR A 116 -0.63 -9.57 -9.57
N LEU A 117 -1.26 -8.96 -8.55
CA LEU A 117 -1.42 -9.57 -7.23
C LEU A 117 -2.79 -10.23 -7.03
N ALA A 118 -3.78 -9.90 -7.86
CA ALA A 118 -5.15 -10.40 -7.78
C ALA A 118 -5.70 -10.38 -6.33
N PRO A 119 -5.85 -9.19 -5.72
CA PRO A 119 -6.29 -9.09 -4.33
C PRO A 119 -7.72 -9.62 -4.15
N GLU A 120 -8.03 -10.11 -2.95
CA GLU A 120 -9.35 -10.67 -2.64
C GLU A 120 -10.47 -9.62 -2.59
N ILE A 121 -10.12 -8.34 -2.47
CA ILE A 121 -11.05 -7.21 -2.44
C ILE A 121 -10.76 -6.30 -3.64
N ASP A 122 -11.68 -6.29 -4.60
CA ASP A 122 -11.59 -5.45 -5.81
C ASP A 122 -12.26 -4.08 -5.67
N ASP A 123 -13.19 -3.94 -4.72
CA ASP A 123 -13.93 -2.70 -4.47
C ASP A 123 -13.02 -1.55 -4.04
N VAL A 124 -13.33 -0.33 -4.43
CA VAL A 124 -12.53 0.85 -4.07
C VAL A 124 -12.97 1.41 -2.72
N PHE A 125 -12.03 1.56 -1.79
CA PHE A 125 -12.34 2.13 -0.48
C PHE A 125 -12.60 3.65 -0.57
N PRO A 126 -13.46 4.23 0.30
CA PRO A 126 -13.84 5.66 0.21
C PRO A 126 -12.67 6.65 0.31
N ALA A 127 -11.62 6.31 1.05
CA ALA A 127 -10.41 7.13 1.16
C ALA A 127 -9.55 7.12 -0.12
N ASP A 128 -9.77 6.14 -1.01
CA ASP A 128 -8.88 5.95 -2.16
C ASP A 128 -9.13 6.96 -3.27
N ARG A 129 -8.06 7.33 -3.97
CA ARG A 129 -8.02 8.29 -5.07
C ARG A 129 -7.30 7.65 -6.24
N ILE A 130 -8.03 6.82 -6.98
CA ILE A 130 -7.51 6.04 -8.10
C ILE A 130 -8.39 6.20 -9.34
N ALA A 131 -7.74 6.32 -10.50
CA ALA A 131 -8.41 6.32 -11.80
C ALA A 131 -8.44 4.87 -12.34
N MET A 132 -9.64 4.37 -12.67
CA MET A 132 -9.84 2.98 -13.12
C MET A 132 -9.25 2.68 -14.50
N ASP A 133 -9.03 3.70 -15.32
CA ASP A 133 -8.54 3.64 -16.70
C ASP A 133 -7.07 4.02 -16.83
N ALA A 134 -6.34 4.12 -15.72
CA ALA A 134 -4.93 4.46 -15.73
C ALA A 134 -4.08 3.40 -16.43
N THR A 135 -3.11 3.85 -17.23
CA THR A 135 -2.09 2.96 -17.81
C THR A 135 -1.26 2.31 -16.70
N PRO A 136 -1.15 0.97 -16.63
CA PRO A 136 -0.35 0.28 -15.63
C PRO A 136 1.11 0.72 -15.62
N ILE A 137 1.68 0.94 -14.43
CA ILE A 137 3.10 1.27 -14.23
C ILE A 137 3.74 0.12 -13.46
N PRO A 138 4.66 -0.65 -14.08
CA PRO A 138 5.29 -1.80 -13.45
C PRO A 138 6.11 -1.43 -12.20
N VAL A 139 5.85 -2.14 -11.10
CA VAL A 139 6.62 -2.01 -9.85
C VAL A 139 6.82 -3.38 -9.19
N LEU A 140 7.90 -3.54 -8.42
CA LEU A 140 8.08 -4.74 -7.61
C LEU A 140 7.08 -4.73 -6.43
N PRO A 141 6.38 -5.85 -6.15
CA PRO A 141 5.53 -5.95 -4.97
C PRO A 141 6.37 -6.02 -3.67
N PRO A 142 5.76 -5.81 -2.49
CA PRO A 142 6.46 -5.99 -1.24
C PRO A 142 6.93 -7.44 -1.07
N GLY A 143 8.24 -7.64 -0.85
CA GLY A 143 8.87 -8.95 -0.60
C GLY A 143 8.94 -9.36 0.85
#